data_AF-A0A9E5K3J4-F1
#
_entry.id   AF-A0A9E5K3J4-F1
#
_cell.length_a   1.000
_cell.length_b   1.000
_cell.length_c   1.000
_cell.angle_alpha   90.00
_cell.angle_beta   90.00
_cell.angle_gamma   90.00
#
_symmetry.space_group_name_H-M   'P 1'
#
loop_
_entity.id
_entity.type
_entity.pdbx_description
1 polymer ?
#
loop_
_entity_poly.entity_id
_entity_poly.type
_entity_poly.pdbx_seq_one_letter_code
_entity_poly.pdbx_strand_id
1 'polypeptide(L)'
;GLSMDRDHPFQMAMALDSPIYIQKVSKGAPPAGPTGWFFHIDAPNLVLHQISFKADESSAYLLLEETEGFATPCDIRCVKTPKRACFLDLQNNDQGDLSIRDDSVTIYPESNGLMLLKIDF
;
A
#
# COMPACT_ATOMS: atom_id res chain seq x y z
N GLY A 1 -10.95 -25.72 6.23
CA GLY A 1 -10.09 -26.39 5.23
C GLY A 1 -8.82 -25.56 5.13
N LEU A 2 -7.65 -26.19 5.22
CA LEU A 2 -6.38 -25.48 5.13
C LEU A 2 -6.23 -24.92 3.71
N SER A 3 -6.00 -23.62 3.60
CA SER A 3 -5.99 -22.82 2.37
C SER A 3 -4.72 -23.03 1.53
N MET A 4 -4.25 -24.28 1.40
CA MET A 4 -2.97 -24.58 0.74
C MET A 4 -3.05 -24.67 -0.79
N ASP A 5 -4.26 -24.77 -1.36
CA ASP A 5 -4.48 -24.88 -2.82
C ASP A 5 -4.89 -23.53 -3.47
N ARG A 6 -4.57 -22.39 -2.84
CA ARG A 6 -4.92 -21.05 -3.36
C ARG A 6 -3.68 -20.36 -3.88
N ASP A 7 -3.82 -19.67 -5.02
CA ASP A 7 -2.70 -18.98 -5.67
C ASP A 7 -2.06 -17.91 -4.75
N HIS A 8 -2.87 -17.19 -3.96
CA HIS A 8 -2.40 -16.15 -3.03
C HIS A 8 -3.11 -16.26 -1.66
N PRO A 9 -2.69 -17.18 -0.78
CA PRO A 9 -3.42 -17.50 0.45
C PRO A 9 -3.38 -16.36 1.49
N PHE A 10 -2.32 -15.56 1.52
CA PHE A 10 -2.18 -14.43 2.45
C PHE A 10 -3.15 -13.28 2.14
N GLN A 11 -3.29 -12.91 0.86
CA GLN A 11 -4.28 -11.93 0.41
C GLN A 11 -5.71 -12.34 0.81
N MET A 12 -6.04 -13.63 0.63
CA MET A 12 -7.35 -14.17 1.00
C MET A 12 -7.58 -14.17 2.51
N ALA A 13 -6.57 -14.51 3.31
CA ALA A 13 -6.67 -14.49 4.76
C ALA A 13 -6.92 -13.06 5.29
N MET A 14 -6.20 -12.07 4.76
CA MET A 14 -6.39 -10.66 5.11
C MET A 14 -7.79 -10.15 4.75
N ALA A 15 -8.32 -10.54 3.60
CA ALA A 15 -9.67 -10.16 3.19
C ALA A 15 -10.77 -10.75 4.09
N LEU A 16 -10.51 -11.90 4.73
CA LEU A 16 -11.45 -12.53 5.67
C LEU A 16 -11.46 -11.81 7.03
N ASP A 17 -10.29 -11.33 7.48
CA ASP A 17 -10.12 -10.70 8.80
C ASP A 17 -10.36 -9.18 8.80
N SER A 18 -10.51 -8.58 7.62
CA SER A 18 -10.75 -7.14 7.47
C SER A 18 -12.25 -6.84 7.32
N PRO A 19 -12.95 -6.37 8.36
CA PRO A 19 -14.37 -6.06 8.27
C PRO A 19 -14.63 -4.88 7.31
N ILE A 20 -15.75 -4.93 6.59
CA ILE A 20 -16.21 -3.80 5.78
C ILE A 20 -16.64 -2.68 6.73
N TYR A 21 -15.96 -1.53 6.64
CA TYR A 21 -16.31 -0.33 7.40
C TYR A 21 -17.43 0.45 6.69
N ILE A 22 -18.58 0.62 7.37
CA ILE A 22 -19.72 1.39 6.87
C ILE A 22 -19.98 2.56 7.81
N GLN A 23 -19.77 3.77 7.32
CA GLN A 23 -20.05 5.00 8.06
C GLN A 23 -21.20 5.77 7.42
N LYS A 24 -22.22 6.11 8.23
CA LYS A 24 -23.27 7.03 7.77
C LYS A 24 -22.69 8.43 7.64
N VAL A 25 -22.91 9.04 6.49
CA VAL A 25 -22.54 10.42 6.20
C VAL A 25 -23.80 11.30 6.11
N SER A 26 -23.72 12.52 6.63
CA SER A 26 -24.83 13.48 6.63
C SER A 26 -24.91 14.32 5.35
N LYS A 27 -23.87 14.29 4.53
CA LYS A 27 -23.74 15.00 3.27
C LYS A 27 -23.51 13.99 2.14
N GLY A 28 -23.98 14.32 0.94
CA GLY A 28 -23.76 13.52 -0.26
C GLY A 28 -22.27 13.34 -0.60
N ALA A 29 -22.00 12.58 -1.66
CA ALA A 29 -20.66 12.21 -2.06
C ALA A 29 -19.70 13.42 -2.19
N PRO A 30 -18.39 13.24 -1.92
CA PRO A 30 -17.38 14.24 -2.23
C PRO A 30 -17.42 14.66 -3.71
N PRO A 31 -16.84 15.83 -4.07
CA PRO A 31 -16.77 16.27 -5.47
C PRO A 31 -16.13 15.26 -6.42
N ALA A 32 -15.22 14.42 -5.93
CA ALA A 32 -14.57 13.36 -6.68
C ALA A 32 -15.51 12.19 -7.06
N GLY A 33 -16.73 12.15 -6.49
CA GLY A 33 -17.72 11.12 -6.75
C GLY A 33 -17.93 10.15 -5.57
N PRO A 34 -18.84 9.16 -5.75
CA PRO A 34 -19.25 8.24 -4.69
C PRO A 34 -18.28 7.08 -4.46
N THR A 35 -17.28 6.90 -5.33
CA THR A 35 -16.31 5.80 -5.27
C THR A 35 -14.91 6.31 -5.59
N GLY A 36 -13.89 5.71 -4.99
CA GLY A 36 -12.50 6.03 -5.25
C GLY A 36 -11.55 4.98 -4.67
N TRP A 37 -10.27 5.15 -4.94
CA TRP A 37 -9.18 4.31 -4.42
C TRP A 37 -8.07 5.22 -3.86
N PHE A 38 -7.26 4.71 -2.94
CA PHE A 38 -6.10 5.44 -2.40
C PHE A 38 -4.80 4.97 -3.08
N PHE A 39 -4.60 3.65 -3.11
CA PHE A 39 -3.45 3.01 -3.73
C PHE A 39 -3.89 1.79 -4.54
N HIS A 40 -3.17 1.52 -5.62
CA HIS A 40 -3.24 0.26 -6.35
C HIS A 40 -1.86 -0.40 -6.31
N ILE A 41 -1.80 -1.63 -5.80
CA ILE A 41 -0.58 -2.43 -5.70
C ILE A 41 -0.68 -3.51 -6.78
N ASP A 42 0.22 -3.50 -7.76
CA ASP A 42 0.21 -4.43 -8.89
C ASP A 42 1.10 -5.68 -8.67
N ALA A 43 1.21 -6.12 -7.42
CA ALA A 43 1.94 -7.32 -7.02
C ALA A 43 1.07 -8.19 -6.11
N PRO A 44 0.69 -9.42 -6.53
CA PRO A 44 -0.19 -10.26 -5.73
C PRO A 44 0.51 -10.86 -4.50
N ASN A 45 1.83 -10.98 -4.54
CA ASN A 45 2.65 -11.45 -3.43
C ASN A 45 2.95 -10.37 -2.37
N LEU A 46 2.49 -9.13 -2.58
CA LEU A 46 2.68 -8.02 -1.66
C LEU A 46 1.40 -7.70 -0.90
N VAL A 47 1.42 -7.84 0.42
CA VAL A 47 0.28 -7.57 1.30
C VAL A 47 0.44 -6.22 1.99
N LEU A 48 -0.62 -5.40 1.97
CA LEU A 48 -0.70 -4.16 2.74
C LEU A 48 -1.30 -4.44 4.12
N HIS A 49 -0.49 -4.31 5.17
CA HIS A 49 -0.91 -4.50 6.56
C HIS A 49 -1.48 -3.24 7.18
N GLN A 50 -0.87 -2.10 6.89
CA GLN A 50 -1.25 -0.83 7.48
C GLN A 50 -1.09 0.30 6.48
N ILE A 51 -2.05 1.22 6.53
CA ILE A 51 -2.00 2.51 5.88
C ILE A 51 -2.23 3.59 6.92
N SER A 52 -1.41 4.64 6.92
CA SER A 52 -1.64 5.84 7.70
C SER A 52 -1.25 7.08 6.91
N PHE A 53 -1.80 8.22 7.33
CA PHE A 53 -1.49 9.52 6.74
C PHE A 53 -0.94 10.43 7.82
N LYS A 54 -0.02 11.31 7.45
CA LYS A 54 0.35 12.44 8.29
C LYS A 54 -0.88 13.33 8.49
N ALA A 55 -0.97 14.02 9.62
CA ALA A 55 -2.15 14.80 9.99
C ALA A 55 -2.49 15.95 9.00
N ASP A 56 -1.49 16.46 8.28
CA ASP A 56 -1.66 17.46 7.22
C ASP A 56 -1.88 16.83 5.83
N GLU A 57 -2.03 15.51 5.77
CA GLU A 57 -2.20 14.71 4.55
C GLU A 57 -1.07 14.86 3.52
N SER A 58 0.08 15.43 3.91
CA SER A 58 1.23 15.63 3.02
C SER A 58 2.00 14.35 2.73
N SER A 59 1.87 13.34 3.59
CA SER A 59 2.54 12.05 3.44
C SER A 59 1.61 10.89 3.78
N ALA A 60 1.77 9.78 3.07
CA ALA A 60 1.22 8.47 3.42
C ALA A 60 2.34 7.50 3.82
N TYR A 61 2.00 6.54 4.68
CA TYR A 61 2.87 5.49 5.16
C TYR A 61 2.17 4.14 4.95
N LEU A 62 2.83 3.24 4.24
CA LEU A 62 2.33 1.93 3.85
C LEU A 62 3.25 0.86 4.45
N LEU A 63 2.71 -0.01 5.29
CA LEU A 63 3.41 -1.19 5.80
C LEU A 63 3.10 -2.38 4.89
N LEU A 64 4.11 -2.85 4.18
CA LEU A 64 4.00 -3.86 3.13
C LEU A 64 4.81 -5.10 3.49
N GLU A 65 4.29 -6.29 3.23
CA GLU A 65 5.00 -7.56 3.38
C GLU A 65 5.03 -8.33 2.06
N GLU A 66 6.21 -8.78 1.63
CA GLU A 66 6.33 -9.78 0.56
C GLU A 66 6.12 -11.17 1.16
N THR A 67 5.21 -11.96 0.61
CA THR A 67 4.67 -13.16 1.30
C THR A 67 4.98 -14.49 0.62
N GLU A 68 5.65 -14.48 -0.53
CA GLU A 68 5.90 -15.68 -1.33
C GLU A 68 7.41 -15.99 -1.50
N GLY A 69 8.29 -15.14 -0.98
CA GLY A 69 9.74 -15.27 -1.11
C GLY A 69 10.27 -14.79 -2.46
N PHE A 70 9.45 -14.16 -3.30
CA PHE A 70 9.79 -13.78 -4.67
C PHE A 70 9.82 -12.25 -4.83
N ALA A 71 10.98 -11.65 -4.57
CA ALA A 71 11.25 -10.23 -4.83
C ALA A 71 11.04 -9.89 -6.32
N THR A 72 9.91 -9.26 -6.63
CA THR A 72 9.56 -8.81 -7.99
C THR A 72 9.32 -7.31 -7.96
N PRO A 73 9.92 -6.52 -8.87
CA PRO A 73 9.62 -5.09 -8.98
C PRO A 73 8.14 -4.87 -9.23
N CYS A 74 7.55 -3.87 -8.60
CA CYS A 74 6.14 -3.54 -8.77
C CYS A 74 5.90 -2.03 -8.67
N ASP A 75 4.81 -1.57 -9.27
CA ASP A 75 4.38 -0.19 -9.28
C ASP A 75 3.21 0.00 -8.28
N ILE A 76 3.42 0.89 -7.31
CA ILE A 76 2.34 1.37 -6.44
C ILE A 76 1.79 2.64 -7.06
N ARG A 77 0.58 2.56 -7.62
CA ARG A 77 -0.14 3.75 -8.09
C ARG A 77 -0.77 4.48 -6.92
N CYS A 78 -0.77 5.80 -7.00
CA CYS A 78 -1.27 6.71 -5.98
C CYS A 78 -2.41 7.56 -6.53
N VAL A 79 -3.41 7.84 -5.70
CA VAL A 79 -4.55 8.71 -6.07
C VAL A 79 -4.12 10.15 -6.42
N LYS A 80 -2.97 10.60 -5.91
CA LYS A 80 -2.31 11.87 -6.23
C LYS A 80 -0.90 11.58 -6.73
N THR A 81 -0.42 12.38 -7.67
CA THR A 81 0.97 12.33 -8.16
C THR A 81 1.93 12.49 -6.97
N PRO A 82 2.76 11.48 -6.65
CA PRO A 82 3.74 11.59 -5.58
C PRO A 82 4.89 12.53 -5.98
N LYS A 83 5.40 13.28 -5.02
CA LYS A 83 6.57 14.16 -5.18
C LYS A 83 7.86 13.47 -4.79
N ARG A 84 7.78 12.55 -3.82
CA ARG A 84 8.92 11.79 -3.31
C ARG A 84 8.41 10.49 -2.68
N ALA A 85 9.19 9.43 -2.76
CA ALA A 85 8.91 8.19 -2.07
C ALA A 85 10.21 7.55 -1.61
N CYS A 86 10.21 6.92 -0.44
CA CYS A 86 11.37 6.25 0.12
C CYS A 86 10.93 5.15 1.10
N PHE A 87 11.78 4.15 1.29
CA PHE A 87 11.63 3.24 2.42
C PHE A 87 12.18 3.88 3.69
N LEU A 88 11.57 3.54 4.83
CA LEU A 88 12.04 3.90 6.16
C LEU A 88 12.62 2.68 6.86
N ASP A 89 13.71 2.87 7.60
CA ASP A 89 14.20 1.87 8.53
C ASP A 89 13.37 1.81 9.83
N LEU A 90 13.74 0.90 10.73
CA LEU A 90 13.12 0.74 12.05
C LEU A 90 13.28 1.96 12.98
N GLN A 91 14.12 2.92 12.63
CA GLN A 91 14.32 4.18 13.33
C GLN A 91 13.64 5.36 12.61
N ASN A 92 12.87 5.10 11.55
CA ASN A 92 12.23 6.08 10.68
C ASN A 92 13.20 6.96 9.86
N ASN A 93 14.41 6.49 9.59
CA ASN A 93 15.31 7.18 8.66
C ASN A 93 15.06 6.72 7.21
N ASP A 94 15.06 7.69 6.30
CA ASP A 94 14.93 7.47 4.87
C ASP A 94 16.10 6.64 4.30
N GLN A 95 15.79 5.60 3.53
CA GLN A 95 16.76 4.69 2.87
C GLN A 95 17.07 5.09 1.41
N GLY A 96 16.83 6.36 1.05
CA GLY A 96 17.00 6.88 -0.31
C GLY A 96 15.71 6.92 -1.13
N ASP A 97 15.75 7.69 -2.21
CA ASP A 97 14.57 8.00 -3.01
C ASP A 97 14.28 6.90 -4.04
N LEU A 98 13.01 6.55 -4.16
CA LEU A 98 12.49 5.60 -5.13
C LEU A 98 12.10 6.31 -6.43
N SER A 99 12.03 5.53 -7.51
CA SER A 99 11.65 6.06 -8.83
C SER A 99 10.16 6.37 -8.89
N ILE A 100 9.82 7.54 -9.43
CA ILE A 100 8.45 7.98 -9.66
C ILE A 100 8.22 8.19 -11.15
N ARG A 101 7.12 7.63 -11.66
CA ARG A 101 6.62 7.86 -13.02
C ARG A 101 5.14 8.22 -12.95
N ASP A 102 4.81 9.47 -13.26
CA ASP A 102 3.47 10.03 -13.15
C ASP A 102 2.86 9.81 -11.75
N ASP A 103 1.83 8.98 -11.63
CA ASP A 103 1.15 8.63 -10.38
C ASP A 103 1.70 7.37 -9.70
N SER A 104 2.78 6.79 -10.23
CA SER A 104 3.29 5.48 -9.83
C SER A 104 4.67 5.57 -9.16
N VAL A 105 4.84 4.84 -8.07
CA VAL A 105 6.13 4.62 -7.39
C VAL A 105 6.59 3.20 -7.67
N THR A 106 7.75 3.04 -8.31
CA THR A 106 8.33 1.71 -8.52
C THR A 106 9.13 1.28 -7.29
N ILE A 107 8.80 0.11 -6.74
CA ILE A 107 9.48 -0.46 -5.59
C ILE A 107 10.13 -1.80 -5.93
N TYR A 108 11.16 -2.17 -5.15
CA TYR A 108 11.85 -3.44 -5.24
C TYR A 108 11.77 -4.12 -3.88
N PRO A 109 10.72 -4.94 -3.63
CA PRO A 109 10.55 -5.64 -2.37
C PRO A 109 11.71 -6.57 -2.05
N GLU A 110 12.07 -6.68 -0.79
CA GLU A 110 12.94 -7.77 -0.31
C GLU A 110 12.10 -9.05 -0.16
N SER A 111 12.66 -10.21 -0.52
CA SER A 111 11.98 -11.50 -0.34
C SER A 111 11.67 -11.74 1.14
N ASN A 112 10.41 -12.05 1.46
CA ASN A 112 9.89 -12.15 2.83
C ASN A 112 10.11 -10.88 3.68
N GLY A 113 10.28 -9.73 3.02
CA GLY A 113 10.59 -8.46 3.67
C GLY A 113 9.33 -7.75 4.17
N LEU A 114 9.41 -7.22 5.39
CA LEU A 114 8.46 -6.24 5.92
C LEU A 114 9.04 -4.83 5.75
N MET A 115 8.35 -3.98 5.02
CA MET A 115 8.86 -2.69 4.58
C MET A 115 7.89 -1.55 4.90
N LEU A 116 8.42 -0.45 5.42
CA LEU A 116 7.66 0.78 5.63
C LEU A 116 7.96 1.76 4.50
N LEU A 117 7.01 1.91 3.58
CA LEU A 117 7.09 2.85 2.48
C LEU A 117 6.46 4.20 2.89
N LYS A 118 7.21 5.28 2.71
CA LYS A 118 6.73 6.66 2.84
C LYS A 118 6.56 7.27 1.46
N ILE A 119 5.43 7.95 1.24
CA ILE A 119 5.11 8.65 0.00
C ILE A 119 4.68 10.08 0.35
N ASP A 120 5.36 11.08 -0.20
CA ASP A 120 5.06 12.51 -0.05
C ASP A 120 4.29 13.02 -1.28
N PHE A 121 3.23 13.81 -1.09
CA PHE A 121 2.33 14.34 -2.13
C PHE A 121 2.40 15.86 -2.34
#